data_AF-A0A6N7HYL1-F1
#
_entry.id   AF-A0A6N7HYL1-F1
#
_cell.length_a   1.000
_cell.length_b   1.000
_cell.length_c   1.000
_cell.angle_alpha   90.00
_cell.angle_beta   90.00
_cell.angle_gamma   90.00
#
_symmetry.space_group_name_H-M   'P 1'
#
loop_
_entity.id
_entity.type
_entity.pdbx_description
1 polymer ?
#
loop_
_entity_poly.entity_id
_entity_poly.type
_entity_poly.pdbx_seq_one_letter_code
_entity_poly.pdbx_strand_id
1 'polypeptide(L)'
;MRKTRRKQWPRRERHGRGPRGPLYPASLPAAASRAERFDALVLDALEPIELRWRDQLSTLDVAVDDVPDVQPVRTQPPLTDPSSPDGVLRDGDVPLAKLVPAGVDRTGIPTRARIVLYRRPLEARAKDSVDLTELVHEVLVEQVATYLGLDPDVIDE
;
A
#
# COMPACT_ATOMS: atom_id res chain seq x y z
N MET A 1 15.84 19.70 70.41
CA MET A 1 14.60 20.05 69.68
C MET A 1 14.43 19.11 68.47
N ARG A 2 13.48 18.17 68.50
CA ARG A 2 13.20 17.23 67.40
C ARG A 2 12.12 17.81 66.46
N LYS A 3 12.45 18.06 65.19
CA LYS A 3 11.46 18.45 64.17
C LYS A 3 10.89 17.18 63.53
N THR A 4 9.56 17.04 63.61
CA THR A 4 8.79 15.97 62.99
C THR A 4 8.76 16.15 61.47
N ARG A 5 9.33 15.19 60.72
CA ARG A 5 9.14 15.11 59.26
C ARG A 5 7.77 14.48 58.98
N ARG A 6 6.81 15.29 58.53
CA ARG A 6 5.53 14.79 58.01
C ARG A 6 5.79 13.94 56.76
N LYS A 7 5.44 12.66 56.82
CA LYS A 7 5.47 11.71 55.71
C LYS A 7 4.37 12.12 54.72
N GLN A 8 4.75 12.76 53.62
CA GLN A 8 3.83 13.07 52.53
C GLN A 8 3.64 11.81 51.69
N TRP A 9 2.42 11.26 51.66
CA TRP A 9 2.08 10.19 50.73
C TRP A 9 1.99 10.74 49.29
N PRO A 10 2.46 10.00 48.29
CA PRO A 10 2.33 10.41 46.89
C PRO A 10 0.85 10.48 46.54
N ARG A 11 0.42 11.64 46.05
CA ARG A 11 -0.95 11.87 45.60
C ARG A 11 -1.24 10.92 44.44
N ARG A 12 -2.22 10.04 44.63
CA ARG A 12 -2.77 9.19 43.58
C ARG A 12 -3.44 10.11 42.55
N GLU A 13 -2.84 10.21 41.36
CA GLU A 13 -3.39 10.97 40.24
C GLU A 13 -4.75 10.38 39.83
N ARG A 14 -5.82 11.09 40.16
CA ARG A 14 -7.22 10.74 39.82
C ARG A 14 -7.68 11.34 38.50
N HIS A 15 -6.85 12.16 37.85
CA HIS A 15 -7.16 12.70 36.54
C HIS A 15 -6.54 11.78 35.51
N GLY A 16 -7.36 10.94 34.88
CA GLY A 16 -7.00 9.95 33.86
C GLY A 16 -6.29 10.55 32.65
N ARG A 17 -5.04 10.95 32.86
CA ARG A 17 -4.06 11.37 31.87
C ARG A 17 -2.89 10.40 32.01
N GLY A 18 -3.17 9.13 31.71
CA GLY A 18 -2.11 8.18 31.40
C GLY A 18 -1.25 8.72 30.26
N PRO A 19 -0.04 8.15 30.05
CA PRO A 19 0.88 8.62 29.02
C PRO A 19 0.15 8.73 27.66
N ARG A 20 -0.01 9.97 27.18
CA ARG A 20 -0.60 10.27 25.86
C ARG A 20 0.51 10.40 24.82
N GLY A 21 1.30 9.35 24.70
CA GLY A 21 2.37 9.24 23.74
C GLY A 21 2.58 7.77 23.37
N PRO A 22 3.17 7.49 22.20
CA PRO A 22 3.53 6.13 21.83
C PRO A 22 4.33 5.49 22.97
N LEU A 23 3.88 4.33 23.46
CA LEU A 23 4.59 3.56 24.49
C LEU A 23 5.89 2.95 23.96
N TYR A 24 6.15 3.09 22.66
CA TYR A 24 7.29 2.57 21.94
C TYR A 24 8.03 3.74 21.26
N PRO A 25 9.38 3.75 21.29
CA PRO A 25 10.18 4.68 20.50
C PRO A 25 9.81 4.61 19.02
N ALA A 26 9.72 5.75 18.34
CA ALA A 26 9.40 5.85 16.91
C ALA A 26 10.42 5.12 16.00
N SER A 27 11.60 4.80 16.53
CA SER A 27 12.64 4.04 15.85
C SER A 27 12.45 2.52 15.88
N LEU A 28 11.42 2.01 16.58
CA LEU A 28 11.12 0.58 16.60
C LEU A 28 10.09 0.22 15.53
N PRO A 29 10.20 -0.95 14.86
CA PRO A 29 9.21 -1.42 13.87
C PRO A 29 7.77 -1.45 14.41
N ALA A 30 7.61 -1.67 15.73
CA ALA A 30 6.31 -1.65 16.41
C ALA A 30 5.61 -0.28 16.38
N ALA A 31 6.34 0.81 16.15
CA ALA A 31 5.80 2.16 16.03
C ALA A 31 5.33 2.52 14.61
N ALA A 32 5.66 1.71 13.60
CA ALA A 32 5.23 1.94 12.22
C ALA A 32 3.70 1.91 12.12
N SER A 33 3.14 2.89 11.41
CA SER A 33 1.74 2.96 11.04
C SER A 33 1.36 1.81 10.11
N ARG A 34 0.05 1.56 9.95
CA ARG A 34 -0.43 0.58 8.96
C ARG A 34 -0.04 0.96 7.53
N ALA A 35 0.08 2.26 7.23
CA ALA A 35 0.50 2.73 5.90
C ALA A 35 1.94 2.34 5.65
N GLU A 36 2.84 2.70 6.57
CA GLU A 36 4.27 2.41 6.42
C GLU A 36 4.57 0.91 6.35
N ARG A 37 3.79 0.06 7.04
CA ARG A 37 3.94 -1.40 6.92
C ARG A 37 3.51 -1.92 5.56
N PHE A 38 2.44 -1.36 5.01
CA PHE A 38 1.99 -1.73 3.67
C PHE A 38 3.00 -1.27 2.63
N ASP A 39 3.52 -0.04 2.76
CA ASP A 39 4.56 0.49 1.87
C ASP A 39 5.83 -0.38 1.89
N ALA A 40 6.26 -0.82 3.08
CA ALA A 40 7.37 -1.76 3.22
C ALA A 40 7.10 -3.09 2.52
N LEU A 41 5.89 -3.66 2.69
CA LEU A 41 5.49 -4.90 2.02
C LEU A 41 5.48 -4.76 0.50
N VAL A 42 5.00 -3.64 -0.03
CA VAL A 42 5.03 -3.35 -1.48
C VAL A 42 6.47 -3.28 -1.99
N LEU A 43 7.38 -2.63 -1.24
CA LEU A 43 8.79 -2.58 -1.61
C LEU A 43 9.43 -3.97 -1.61
N ASP A 44 9.17 -4.77 -0.57
CA ASP A 44 9.68 -6.14 -0.46
C ASP A 44 9.18 -7.04 -1.61
N ALA A 45 7.92 -6.87 -2.02
CA ALA A 45 7.33 -7.61 -3.15
C ALA A 45 7.86 -7.12 -4.52
N LEU A 46 8.18 -5.83 -4.64
CA LEU A 46 8.66 -5.24 -5.89
C LEU A 46 10.16 -5.51 -6.13
N GLU A 47 10.97 -5.63 -5.09
CA GLU A 47 12.43 -5.77 -5.18
C GLU A 47 12.88 -6.93 -6.10
N PRO A 48 12.33 -8.15 -6.01
CA PRO A 48 12.69 -9.24 -6.93
C PRO A 48 12.37 -8.93 -8.40
N ILE A 49 11.23 -8.29 -8.64
CA ILE A 49 10.76 -7.93 -9.99
C ILE A 49 11.68 -6.85 -10.58
N GLU A 50 11.98 -5.80 -9.81
CA GLU A 50 12.90 -4.73 -10.22
C GLU A 50 14.30 -5.22 -10.50
N LEU A 51 14.80 -6.19 -9.73
CA LEU A 51 16.14 -6.74 -9.94
C LEU A 51 16.26 -7.42 -11.31
N ARG A 52 15.19 -8.10 -11.75
CA ARG A 52 15.14 -8.83 -13.02
C ARG A 52 14.85 -7.92 -14.22
N TRP A 53 13.97 -6.93 -14.05
CA TRP A 53 13.44 -6.08 -15.14
C TRP A 53 13.89 -4.61 -15.05
N ARG A 54 15.03 -4.36 -14.39
CA ARG A 54 15.55 -3.02 -14.07
C ARG A 54 15.51 -2.04 -15.24
N ASP A 55 15.98 -2.47 -16.41
CA ASP A 55 16.11 -1.59 -17.57
C ASP A 55 14.73 -1.14 -18.08
N GLN A 56 13.77 -2.05 -18.09
CA GLN A 56 12.41 -1.81 -18.57
C GLN A 56 11.57 -1.03 -17.56
N LEU A 57 11.78 -1.25 -16.25
CA LEU A 57 11.03 -0.60 -15.17
C LEU A 57 11.59 0.77 -14.76
N SER A 58 12.72 1.20 -15.34
CA SER A 58 13.37 2.49 -15.03
C SER A 58 12.49 3.74 -15.19
N THR A 59 11.38 3.63 -15.93
CA THR A 59 10.43 4.73 -16.17
C THR A 59 9.04 4.49 -15.57
N LEU A 60 8.89 3.43 -14.76
CA LEU A 60 7.65 3.08 -14.08
C LEU A 60 7.73 3.49 -12.61
N ASP A 61 6.76 4.29 -12.15
CA ASP A 61 6.59 4.59 -10.74
C ASP A 61 5.61 3.60 -10.10
N VAL A 62 5.83 3.19 -8.84
CA VAL A 62 4.82 2.50 -8.03
C VAL A 62 4.33 3.45 -6.95
N ALA A 63 3.01 3.57 -6.81
CA ALA A 63 2.37 4.42 -5.82
C ALA A 63 1.29 3.64 -5.06
N VAL A 64 1.03 4.05 -3.82
CA VAL A 64 -0.02 3.48 -2.98
C VAL A 64 -1.07 4.56 -2.72
N ASP A 65 -2.34 4.19 -2.88
CA ASP A 65 -3.50 5.01 -2.52
C ASP A 65 -4.45 4.19 -1.64
N ASP A 66 -5.29 4.84 -0.86
CA ASP A 66 -6.14 4.17 0.13
C ASP A 66 -7.37 3.52 -0.50
N VAL A 67 -8.16 4.31 -1.20
CA VAL A 67 -9.40 3.89 -1.84
C VAL A 67 -9.54 4.68 -3.13
N PRO A 68 -9.84 4.04 -4.26
CA PRO A 68 -10.14 4.76 -5.48
C PRO A 68 -11.42 5.56 -5.33
N ASP A 69 -11.48 6.72 -5.99
CA ASP A 69 -12.73 7.41 -6.25
C ASP A 69 -13.58 6.59 -7.23
N VAL A 70 -14.27 5.56 -6.70
CA VAL A 70 -15.23 4.78 -7.46
C VAL A 70 -16.51 5.59 -7.61
N GLN A 71 -16.67 6.25 -8.77
CA GLN A 71 -18.02 6.53 -9.23
C GLN A 71 -18.69 5.17 -9.46
N PRO A 72 -19.88 4.91 -8.88
CA PRO A 72 -20.56 3.64 -9.09
C PRO A 72 -20.86 3.50 -10.58
N VAL A 73 -20.06 2.67 -11.26
CA VAL A 73 -20.28 2.33 -12.66
C VAL A 73 -21.61 1.56 -12.68
N ARG A 74 -22.64 2.16 -13.27
CA ARG A 74 -23.99 1.56 -13.35
C ARG A 74 -24.06 0.34 -14.27
N THR A 75 -22.98 0.05 -14.97
CA THR A 75 -22.86 -1.04 -15.93
C THR A 75 -21.75 -1.95 -15.44
N GLN A 76 -22.14 -3.11 -14.92
CA GLN A 76 -21.23 -4.17 -14.53
C GLN A 76 -20.25 -4.43 -15.67
N PRO A 77 -18.94 -4.15 -15.52
CA PRO A 77 -17.97 -4.59 -16.51
C PRO A 77 -18.03 -6.12 -16.56
N PRO A 78 -17.90 -6.74 -17.74
CA PRO A 78 -17.79 -8.18 -17.82
C PRO A 78 -16.60 -8.65 -16.98
N LEU A 79 -16.78 -9.81 -16.36
CA LEU A 79 -15.87 -10.53 -15.47
C LEU A 79 -14.39 -10.31 -15.83
N THR A 80 -13.59 -9.94 -14.81
CA THR A 80 -12.12 -10.05 -14.72
C THR A 80 -11.41 -10.21 -16.05
N ASP A 81 -11.38 -9.14 -16.86
CA ASP A 81 -10.48 -9.06 -18.01
C ASP A 81 -9.28 -8.20 -17.60
N PRO A 82 -8.07 -8.78 -17.45
CA PRO A 82 -6.84 -8.03 -17.20
C PRO A 82 -6.50 -7.09 -18.37
N SER A 83 -7.12 -7.32 -19.54
CA SER A 83 -7.06 -6.45 -20.72
C SER A 83 -8.07 -5.31 -20.68
N SER A 84 -8.73 -5.06 -19.53
CA SER A 84 -9.69 -3.96 -19.40
C SER A 84 -9.05 -2.67 -19.90
N PRO A 85 -9.68 -1.98 -20.87
CA PRO A 85 -9.04 -0.89 -21.62
C PRO A 85 -8.69 0.33 -20.74
N ASP A 86 -9.15 0.36 -19.49
CA ASP A 86 -8.85 1.39 -18.50
C ASP A 86 -7.57 1.12 -17.69
N GLY A 87 -6.91 -0.03 -17.87
CA GLY A 87 -5.69 -0.42 -17.15
C GLY A 87 -5.95 -0.71 -15.67
N VAL A 88 -7.19 -1.00 -15.28
CA VAL A 88 -7.57 -1.23 -13.88
C VAL A 88 -7.69 -2.72 -13.61
N LEU A 89 -6.86 -3.23 -12.71
CA LEU A 89 -7.01 -4.58 -12.19
C LEU A 89 -8.09 -4.61 -11.12
N ARG A 90 -9.06 -5.53 -11.27
CA ARG A 90 -10.23 -5.63 -10.42
C ARG A 90 -10.39 -7.05 -9.89
N ASP A 91 -10.89 -7.14 -8.67
CA ASP A 91 -11.56 -8.33 -8.19
C ASP A 91 -13.04 -8.01 -7.98
N GLY A 92 -13.88 -8.59 -8.85
CA GLY A 92 -15.27 -8.18 -9.04
C GLY A 92 -15.36 -6.71 -9.44
N ASP A 93 -16.18 -5.93 -8.73
CA ASP A 93 -16.33 -4.49 -8.97
C ASP A 93 -15.27 -3.63 -8.25
N VAL A 94 -14.42 -4.24 -7.43
CA VAL A 94 -13.46 -3.50 -6.59
C VAL A 94 -12.11 -3.45 -7.28
N PRO A 95 -11.61 -2.26 -7.64
CA PRO A 95 -10.26 -2.09 -8.16
C PRO A 95 -9.20 -2.38 -7.08
N LEU A 96 -8.20 -3.17 -7.44
CA LEU A 96 -7.03 -3.52 -6.63
C LEU A 96 -5.82 -2.69 -7.03
N ALA A 97 -5.65 -2.48 -8.33
CA ALA A 97 -4.58 -1.66 -8.87
C ALA A 97 -5.02 -0.94 -10.15
N LYS A 98 -4.25 0.08 -10.52
CA LYS A 98 -4.44 0.83 -11.76
C LYS A 98 -3.10 1.16 -12.39
N LEU A 99 -2.90 0.75 -13.63
CA LEU A 99 -1.84 1.20 -14.50
C LEU A 99 -2.25 2.51 -15.18
N VAL A 100 -1.52 3.57 -14.87
CA VAL A 100 -1.60 4.87 -15.53
C VAL A 100 -0.48 4.93 -16.57
N PRO A 101 -0.78 4.96 -17.88
CA PRO A 101 0.25 5.02 -18.89
C PRO A 101 1.00 6.35 -18.84
N ALA A 102 2.23 6.35 -19.36
CA ALA A 102 2.98 7.58 -19.58
C ALA A 102 2.20 8.50 -20.52
N GLY A 103 2.25 9.81 -20.26
CA GLY A 103 1.43 10.77 -20.98
C GLY A 103 1.89 12.19 -20.76
N VAL A 104 0.94 13.12 -20.90
CA VAL A 104 1.14 14.53 -20.60
C VAL A 104 0.03 14.98 -19.66
N ASP A 105 0.42 15.67 -18.58
CA ASP A 105 -0.55 16.23 -17.66
C ASP A 105 -1.32 17.41 -18.29
N ARG A 106 -2.28 17.97 -17.53
CA ARG A 106 -3.10 19.11 -18.00
C ARG A 106 -2.29 20.38 -18.25
N THR A 107 -1.05 20.45 -17.76
CA THR A 107 -0.14 21.58 -17.94
C THR A 107 0.89 21.35 -19.06
N GLY A 108 0.83 20.19 -19.73
CA GLY A 108 1.72 19.81 -20.83
C GLY A 108 3.05 19.21 -20.37
N ILE A 109 3.21 18.88 -19.08
CA ILE A 109 4.42 18.25 -18.56
C ILE A 109 4.33 16.73 -18.81
N PRO A 110 5.38 16.11 -19.38
CA PRO A 110 5.44 14.66 -19.54
C PRO A 110 5.37 13.93 -18.19
N THR A 111 4.52 12.91 -18.10
CA THR A 111 4.37 12.05 -16.93
C THR A 111 4.92 10.66 -17.21
N ARG A 112 5.56 10.07 -16.19
CA ARG A 112 5.96 8.66 -16.22
C ARG A 112 4.75 7.75 -16.13
N ALA A 113 4.92 6.50 -16.56
CA ALA A 113 3.94 5.47 -16.29
C ALA A 113 3.91 5.20 -14.78
N ARG A 114 2.75 4.82 -14.24
CA ARG A 114 2.60 4.57 -12.80
C ARG A 114 1.63 3.43 -12.54
N ILE A 115 2.03 2.50 -11.68
CA ILE A 115 1.10 1.53 -11.05
C ILE A 115 0.63 2.13 -9.73
N VAL A 116 -0.68 2.20 -9.54
CA VAL A 116 -1.30 2.62 -8.28
C VAL A 116 -1.93 1.42 -7.61
N LEU A 117 -1.47 1.04 -6.42
CA LEU A 117 -2.05 -0.02 -5.60
C LEU A 117 -3.06 0.57 -4.61
N TYR A 118 -4.23 -0.05 -4.49
CA TYR A 118 -5.26 0.36 -3.55
C TYR A 118 -5.19 -0.44 -2.25
N ARG A 119 -4.62 0.18 -1.22
CA ARG A 119 -4.34 -0.45 0.07
C ARG A 119 -5.57 -1.07 0.72
N ARG A 120 -6.67 -0.31 0.86
CA ARG A 120 -7.86 -0.80 1.60
C ARG A 120 -8.51 -2.01 0.92
N PRO A 121 -8.72 -2.02 -0.41
CA PRO A 121 -9.16 -3.21 -1.14
C PRO A 121 -8.27 -4.44 -0.95
N LEU A 122 -6.94 -4.27 -0.93
CA LEU A 122 -5.98 -5.36 -0.76
C LEU A 122 -6.00 -5.90 0.67
N GLU A 123 -5.93 -5.02 1.67
CA GLU A 123 -6.04 -5.39 3.09
C GLU A 123 -7.39 -6.08 3.42
N ALA A 124 -8.48 -5.68 2.77
CA ALA A 124 -9.80 -6.26 3.01
C ALA A 124 -9.98 -7.68 2.47
N ARG A 125 -9.12 -8.09 1.53
CA ARG A 125 -9.17 -9.42 0.88
C ARG A 125 -8.25 -10.43 1.54
N ALA A 126 -7.11 -9.97 2.01
CA ALA A 126 -6.17 -10.80 2.73
C ALA A 126 -6.74 -11.22 4.09
N LYS A 127 -6.62 -12.50 4.45
CA LYS A 127 -7.07 -12.97 5.78
C LYS A 127 -6.02 -12.69 6.84
N ASP A 128 -4.75 -12.70 6.45
CA ASP A 128 -3.60 -12.40 7.28
C ASP A 128 -2.48 -11.70 6.48
N SER A 129 -1.33 -11.47 7.12
CA SER A 129 -0.20 -10.77 6.48
C SER A 129 0.49 -11.58 5.39
N VAL A 130 0.43 -12.92 5.45
CA VAL A 130 1.03 -13.78 4.44
C VAL A 130 0.17 -13.71 3.18
N ASP A 131 -1.14 -13.89 3.32
CA ASP A 131 -2.11 -13.71 2.24
C ASP A 131 -1.98 -12.32 1.59
N LEU A 132 -1.73 -11.27 2.39
CA LEU A 132 -1.54 -9.91 1.86
C LEU A 132 -0.27 -9.78 1.03
N THR A 133 0.80 -10.43 1.45
CA THR A 133 2.09 -10.41 0.75
C THR A 133 1.95 -11.11 -0.60
N GLU A 134 1.35 -12.29 -0.62
CA GLU A 134 1.06 -13.06 -1.83
C GLU A 134 0.15 -12.27 -2.79
N LEU A 135 -0.93 -11.69 -2.26
CA LEU A 135 -1.87 -10.90 -3.07
C LEU A 135 -1.22 -9.64 -3.67
N VAL A 136 -0.37 -8.93 -2.92
CA VAL A 136 0.33 -7.75 -3.43
C VAL A 136 1.33 -8.14 -4.51
N HIS A 137 2.05 -9.25 -4.32
CA HIS A 137 2.97 -9.79 -5.32
C HIS A 137 2.23 -10.15 -6.62
N GLU A 138 1.15 -10.92 -6.54
CA GLU A 138 0.31 -11.29 -7.69
C GLU A 138 -0.17 -10.06 -8.46
N VAL A 139 -0.69 -9.07 -7.74
CA VAL A 139 -1.18 -7.82 -8.34
C VAL A 139 -0.05 -7.02 -9.00
N LEU A 140 1.15 -6.98 -8.41
CA LEU A 140 2.30 -6.32 -9.00
C LEU A 140 2.77 -7.02 -10.28
N VAL A 141 2.89 -8.35 -10.24
CA VAL A 141 3.25 -9.19 -11.39
C VAL A 141 2.30 -8.93 -12.55
N GLU A 142 0.99 -8.97 -12.31
CA GLU A 142 -0.05 -8.71 -13.31
C GLU A 142 0.08 -7.31 -13.94
N GLN A 143 0.29 -6.28 -13.10
CA GLN A 143 0.39 -4.90 -13.57
C GLN A 143 1.70 -4.62 -14.32
N VAL A 144 2.81 -5.22 -13.88
CA VAL A 144 4.09 -5.14 -14.58
C VAL A 144 4.03 -5.86 -15.92
N ALA A 145 3.43 -7.06 -15.95
CA ALA A 145 3.20 -7.82 -17.19
C ALA A 145 2.38 -7.01 -18.18
N THR A 146 1.28 -6.41 -17.71
CA THR A 146 0.43 -5.50 -18.49
C THR A 146 1.23 -4.32 -19.04
N TYR A 147 2.08 -3.68 -18.23
CA TYR A 147 2.93 -2.57 -18.66
C TYR A 147 3.95 -2.97 -19.72
N LEU A 148 4.56 -4.15 -19.58
CA LEU A 148 5.56 -4.66 -20.50
C LEU A 148 4.96 -5.34 -21.75
N GLY A 149 3.66 -5.62 -21.73
CA GLY A 149 2.99 -6.41 -22.77
C GLY A 149 3.43 -7.87 -22.80
N LEU A 150 3.76 -8.42 -21.63
CA LEU A 150 4.22 -9.79 -21.43
C LEU A 150 3.16 -10.61 -20.69
N ASP A 151 3.36 -11.93 -20.68
CA ASP A 151 2.57 -12.83 -19.86
C ASP A 151 2.99 -12.72 -18.37
N PRO A 152 2.06 -12.68 -17.40
CA PRO A 152 2.36 -12.66 -15.97
C PRO A 152 3.32 -13.75 -15.53
N ASP A 153 3.21 -14.96 -16.09
CA ASP A 153 4.09 -16.09 -15.74
C ASP A 153 5.56 -15.76 -16.03
N VAL A 154 5.84 -14.97 -17.08
CA VAL A 154 7.20 -14.54 -17.46
C VAL A 154 7.79 -13.55 -16.45
N ILE A 155 6.94 -12.80 -15.75
CA ILE A 155 7.37 -11.85 -14.72
C ILE A 155 7.66 -12.59 -13.40
N ASP A 156 6.86 -13.62 -13.09
CA ASP A 156 6.96 -14.41 -11.85
C ASP A 156 8.16 -15.38 -11.83
N GLU A 157 8.56 -15.97 -12.98
CA GLU A 157 9.71 -16.89 -13.12
C GLU A 157 11.07 -16.28 -12.79
#